data_AF-A0A3Q3GL92-F1
#
_entry.id   AF-A0A3Q3GL92-F1
#
_cell.length_a   1.000
_cell.length_b   1.000
_cell.length_c   1.000
_cell.angle_alpha   90.00
_cell.angle_beta   90.00
_cell.angle_gamma   90.00
#
_symmetry.space_group_name_H-M   'P 1'
#
loop_
_entity.id
_entity.type
_entity.pdbx_description
1 polymer ?
#
loop_
_entity_poly.entity_id
_entity_poly.type
_entity_poly.pdbx_seq_one_letter_code
_entity_poly.pdbx_strand_id
1 'polypeptide(L)'
;MAADVKRYVTSCSVCQLTKPCQRKPAGLMVPILPQKPWEYTGVDFVGPLPRTASGNAYLLVFVDYFSKWIEVCAVREATAQVAASKFVSEVFSRHGAPTYLISDRGTPFVSRLFEHVVSTLGTVHRLTTAYHPQTNATERVNRTLKTAIRAYVGDKHTSWDKFLPQICFALRTAPHESTGLSPSMMLYGRDILYPETLRASLKEAHDHARAALDHSHNRQKHYYDLRRRQATFAVGDLVRVKSHPRSDAQSNFTAKLAPLFTGPLRVSQKLGEVNYRLSNLDTGTDAGVFHVVNLQPFHTWDSSSSNRQRPCARLLPCISPVFSYCYE
;
A
#
# COMPACT_ATOMS: atom_id res chain seq x y z
N MET A 1 15.29 46.50 -1.86
CA MET A 1 16.40 45.71 -1.24
C MET A 1 16.11 44.22 -1.14
N ALA A 2 15.23 43.72 -0.25
CA ALA A 2 15.01 42.26 -0.12
C ALA A 2 14.49 41.59 -1.42
N ALA A 3 13.65 42.30 -2.18
CA ALA A 3 13.15 41.83 -3.47
C ALA A 3 14.25 41.74 -4.54
N ASP A 4 15.19 42.69 -4.54
CA ASP A 4 16.30 42.75 -5.50
C ASP A 4 17.35 41.68 -5.21
N VAL A 5 17.67 41.47 -3.93
CA VAL A 5 18.51 40.36 -3.48
C VAL A 5 17.87 39.02 -3.85
N LYS A 6 16.55 38.87 -3.64
CA LYS A 6 15.83 37.66 -4.06
C LYS A 6 15.92 37.45 -5.57
N ARG A 7 15.69 38.49 -6.38
CA ARG A 7 15.82 38.43 -7.85
C ARG A 7 17.22 37.99 -8.26
N TYR A 8 18.25 38.65 -7.72
CA TYR A 8 19.65 38.33 -8.01
C TYR A 8 20.00 36.88 -7.64
N VAL A 9 19.59 36.41 -6.47
CA VAL A 9 19.85 35.03 -6.04
C VAL A 9 19.08 34.01 -6.89
N THR A 10 17.85 34.33 -7.32
CA THR A 10 17.08 33.46 -8.23
C THR A 10 17.62 33.43 -9.65
N SER A 11 18.26 34.51 -10.12
CA SER A 11 18.84 34.60 -11.47
C SER A 11 20.33 34.20 -11.52
N CYS A 12 21.02 34.11 -10.38
CA CYS A 12 22.43 33.74 -10.31
C CYS A 12 22.63 32.27 -10.69
N SER A 13 23.40 32.01 -11.75
CA SER A 13 23.69 30.67 -12.26
C SER A 13 24.40 29.78 -11.24
N VAL A 14 25.38 30.32 -10.52
CA VAL A 14 26.10 29.61 -9.46
C VAL A 14 25.13 29.20 -8.34
N CYS A 15 24.20 30.07 -7.95
CA CYS A 15 23.20 29.72 -6.94
C CYS A 15 22.22 28.65 -7.43
N GLN A 16 21.81 28.71 -8.70
CA GLN A 16 20.89 27.75 -9.30
C GLN A 16 21.49 26.35 -9.45
N LEU A 17 22.80 26.25 -9.76
CA LEU A 17 23.48 24.98 -9.95
C LEU A 17 23.93 24.32 -8.64
N THR A 18 24.27 25.11 -7.62
CA THR A 18 24.87 24.58 -6.38
C THR A 18 23.85 24.32 -5.27
N LYS A 19 22.73 25.06 -5.24
CA LYS A 19 21.75 24.89 -4.15
C LYS A 19 20.84 23.68 -4.41
N PRO A 20 20.70 22.76 -3.43
CA PRO A 20 19.78 21.64 -3.57
C PRO A 20 18.33 22.13 -3.65
N CYS A 21 17.58 21.61 -4.63
CA CYS A 21 16.17 21.92 -4.78
C CYS A 21 15.37 21.26 -3.65
N GLN A 22 14.74 22.07 -2.81
CA GLN A 22 13.84 21.60 -1.73
C GLN A 22 12.40 21.37 -2.21
N ARG A 23 12.13 21.55 -3.51
CA ARG A 23 10.80 21.29 -4.09
C ARG A 23 10.62 19.79 -4.27
N LYS A 24 9.37 19.33 -4.21
CA LYS A 24 9.03 17.98 -4.62
C LYS A 24 9.44 17.77 -6.10
N PRO A 25 9.87 16.56 -6.49
CA PRO A 25 10.17 16.25 -7.88
C PRO A 25 9.03 16.68 -8.80
N ALA A 26 9.38 17.27 -9.94
CA ALA A 26 8.42 17.64 -10.97
C ALA A 26 7.98 16.41 -11.76
N GLY A 27 6.75 16.46 -12.30
CA GLY A 27 6.15 15.39 -13.09
C GLY A 27 5.09 14.62 -12.31
N LEU A 28 3.94 14.41 -12.96
CA LEU A 28 2.88 13.51 -12.47
C LEU A 28 3.00 12.17 -13.17
N MET A 29 2.63 11.10 -12.46
CA MET A 29 2.54 9.76 -13.03
C MET A 29 1.46 9.72 -14.11
N VAL A 30 1.85 9.45 -15.36
CA VAL A 30 0.91 9.17 -16.46
C VAL A 30 0.69 7.66 -16.53
N PRO A 31 -0.52 7.15 -16.22
CA PRO A 31 -0.80 5.72 -16.28
C PRO A 31 -0.88 5.25 -17.73
N ILE A 32 -0.37 4.04 -18.01
CA ILE A 32 -0.74 3.32 -19.23
C ILE A 32 -2.13 2.73 -19.01
N LEU A 33 -3.03 2.98 -19.94
CA LEU A 33 -4.39 2.43 -19.95
C LEU A 33 -4.52 1.46 -21.13
N PRO A 34 -4.08 0.19 -20.97
CA PRO A 34 -4.28 -0.79 -22.02
C PRO A 34 -5.77 -1.03 -22.24
N GLN A 35 -6.19 -1.23 -23.48
CA GLN A 35 -7.59 -1.40 -23.90
C GLN A 35 -7.94 -2.85 -24.21
N LYS A 36 -6.94 -3.67 -24.54
CA LYS A 36 -7.14 -5.09 -24.89
C LYS A 36 -5.98 -5.97 -24.36
N PRO A 37 -6.22 -7.28 -24.19
CA PRO A 37 -5.15 -8.23 -23.87
C PRO A 37 -4.00 -8.15 -24.87
N TRP A 38 -2.78 -8.21 -24.36
CA TRP A 38 -1.54 -8.18 -25.14
C TRP A 38 -1.30 -6.89 -25.94
N GLU A 39 -1.97 -5.79 -25.61
CA GLU A 39 -1.60 -4.49 -26.18
C GLU A 39 -0.25 -4.00 -25.62
N TYR A 40 -0.12 -4.08 -24.30
CA TYR A 40 1.09 -3.69 -23.57
C TYR A 40 1.60 -4.88 -22.77
N THR A 41 2.82 -5.32 -23.08
CA THR A 41 3.48 -6.43 -22.40
C THR A 41 4.75 -5.93 -21.73
N GLY A 42 4.90 -6.17 -20.43
CA GLY A 42 6.16 -5.98 -19.73
C GLY A 42 7.03 -7.23 -19.81
N VAL A 43 8.33 -7.07 -19.98
CA VAL A 43 9.32 -8.16 -19.87
C VAL A 43 10.40 -7.81 -18.86
N ASP A 44 10.78 -8.77 -18.02
CA ASP A 44 11.85 -8.61 -17.03
C ASP A 44 12.58 -9.92 -16.74
N PHE A 45 13.86 -9.82 -16.37
CA PHE A 45 14.65 -10.92 -15.85
C PHE A 45 14.72 -10.85 -14.32
N VAL A 46 14.35 -11.95 -13.66
CA VAL A 46 14.52 -12.10 -12.21
C VAL A 46 15.67 -13.05 -11.92
N GLY A 47 16.72 -12.54 -11.30
CA GLY A 47 17.85 -13.34 -10.85
C GLY A 47 19.10 -12.50 -10.52
N PRO A 48 20.24 -13.16 -10.26
CA PRO A 48 20.41 -14.63 -10.25
C PRO A 48 19.74 -15.29 -9.03
N LEU A 49 19.15 -16.46 -9.25
CA LEU A 49 18.61 -17.36 -8.23
C LEU A 49 19.57 -18.56 -8.02
N PRO A 50 19.47 -19.29 -6.89
CA PRO A 50 20.24 -20.51 -6.69
C PRO A 50 20.06 -21.49 -7.85
N ARG A 51 21.16 -21.99 -8.41
CA ARG A 51 21.11 -22.87 -9.58
C ARG A 51 20.33 -24.14 -9.28
N THR A 52 19.37 -24.47 -10.14
CA THR A 52 18.60 -25.71 -10.01
C THR A 52 19.35 -26.91 -10.58
N ALA A 53 18.87 -28.13 -10.29
CA ALA A 53 19.42 -29.35 -10.87
C ALA A 53 19.37 -29.35 -12.42
N SER A 54 18.41 -28.64 -13.01
CA SER A 54 18.27 -28.45 -14.47
C SER A 54 19.23 -27.39 -15.04
N GLY A 55 20.00 -26.71 -14.16
CA GLY A 55 20.93 -25.65 -14.49
C GLY A 55 20.32 -24.25 -14.56
N ASN A 56 19.04 -24.08 -14.23
CA ASN A 56 18.35 -22.80 -14.32
C ASN A 56 18.81 -21.84 -13.23
N ALA A 57 19.01 -20.57 -13.57
CA ALA A 57 19.51 -19.53 -12.66
C ALA A 57 18.71 -18.23 -12.74
N TYR A 58 17.89 -18.04 -13.76
CA TYR A 58 17.10 -16.83 -13.97
C TYR A 58 15.65 -17.20 -14.31
N LEU A 59 14.74 -16.29 -14.03
CA LEU A 59 13.38 -16.31 -14.57
C LEU A 59 13.26 -15.21 -15.61
N LEU A 60 12.68 -15.53 -16.76
CA LEU A 60 12.20 -14.54 -17.71
C LEU A 60 10.68 -14.43 -17.57
N VAL A 61 10.21 -13.25 -17.24
CA VAL A 61 8.80 -12.98 -16.94
C VAL A 61 8.22 -12.05 -18.00
N PHE A 62 7.13 -12.46 -18.63
CA PHE A 62 6.29 -11.61 -19.46
C PHE A 62 4.96 -11.35 -18.75
N VAL A 63 4.50 -10.11 -18.76
CA VAL A 63 3.26 -9.69 -18.08
C VAL A 63 2.41 -8.87 -19.03
N ASP A 64 1.19 -9.33 -19.30
CA ASP A 64 0.18 -8.53 -20.00
C ASP A 64 -0.41 -7.48 -19.05
N TYR A 65 -0.36 -6.20 -19.43
CA TYR A 65 -0.81 -5.12 -18.56
C TYR A 65 -2.33 -5.04 -18.48
N PHE A 66 -3.06 -5.56 -19.46
CA PHE A 66 -4.52 -5.54 -19.44
C PHE A 66 -5.08 -6.66 -18.56
N SER A 67 -4.86 -7.92 -18.95
CA SER A 67 -5.40 -9.08 -18.26
C SER A 67 -4.63 -9.43 -16.98
N LYS A 68 -3.43 -8.87 -16.78
CA LYS A 68 -2.48 -9.30 -15.74
C LYS A 68 -2.01 -10.73 -15.92
N TRP A 69 -2.17 -11.31 -17.12
CA TRP A 69 -1.65 -12.62 -17.45
C TRP A 69 -0.13 -12.64 -17.39
N ILE A 70 0.43 -13.73 -16.87
CA ILE A 70 1.87 -13.90 -16.71
C ILE A 70 2.36 -15.13 -17.48
N GLU A 71 3.49 -15.01 -18.17
CA GLU A 71 4.28 -16.13 -18.68
C GLU A 71 5.64 -16.12 -18.01
N VAL A 72 6.00 -17.21 -17.33
CA VAL A 72 7.25 -17.30 -16.55
C VAL A 72 8.07 -18.49 -17.04
N CYS A 73 9.30 -18.20 -17.47
CA CYS A 73 10.23 -19.21 -17.97
C CYS A 73 11.45 -19.32 -17.05
N ALA A 74 11.77 -20.53 -16.60
CA ALA A 74 13.07 -20.82 -16.02
C ALA A 74 14.13 -20.90 -17.13
N VAL A 75 15.23 -20.16 -16.97
CA VAL A 75 16.33 -20.14 -17.94
C VAL A 75 17.68 -20.19 -17.24
N ARG A 76 18.70 -20.72 -17.95
CA ARG A 76 20.07 -20.87 -17.44
C ARG A 76 20.83 -19.54 -17.41
N GLU A 77 20.56 -18.68 -18.38
CA GLU A 77 21.30 -17.43 -18.61
C GLU A 77 20.34 -16.33 -19.06
N ALA A 78 20.63 -15.09 -18.64
CA ALA A 78 19.92 -13.89 -19.06
C ALA A 78 20.60 -13.32 -20.32
N THR A 79 20.36 -13.92 -21.48
CA THR A 79 20.91 -13.46 -22.77
C THR A 79 19.82 -13.02 -23.74
N ALA A 80 20.19 -12.17 -24.70
CA ALA A 80 19.27 -11.68 -25.74
C ALA A 80 18.69 -12.82 -26.58
N GLN A 81 19.49 -13.85 -26.88
CA GLN A 81 19.05 -15.01 -27.65
C GLN A 81 17.98 -15.82 -26.91
N VAL A 82 18.19 -16.04 -25.60
CA VAL A 82 17.21 -16.73 -24.76
C VAL A 82 15.93 -15.89 -24.65
N ALA A 83 16.05 -14.58 -24.42
CA ALA A 83 14.91 -13.68 -24.36
C ALA A 83 14.09 -13.69 -25.66
N ALA A 84 14.75 -13.60 -26.82
CA ALA A 84 14.10 -13.63 -28.13
C ALA A 84 13.43 -14.98 -28.38
N SER A 85 14.13 -16.09 -28.14
CA SER A 85 13.58 -17.44 -28.32
C SER A 85 12.34 -17.68 -27.47
N LYS A 86 12.35 -17.24 -26.20
CA LYS A 86 11.21 -17.38 -25.29
C LYS A 86 10.08 -16.42 -25.59
N PHE A 87 10.37 -15.21 -26.08
CA PHE A 87 9.33 -14.32 -26.59
C PHE A 87 8.57 -14.97 -27.75
N VAL A 88 9.28 -15.58 -28.70
CA VAL A 88 8.66 -16.29 -29.82
C VAL A 88 7.83 -17.47 -29.30
N SER A 89 8.43 -18.37 -28.51
CA SER A 89 7.78 -19.64 -28.14
C SER A 89 6.63 -19.48 -27.16
N GLU A 90 6.73 -18.56 -26.18
CA GLU A 90 5.77 -18.46 -25.10
C GLU A 90 4.80 -17.28 -25.23
N VAL A 91 5.17 -16.22 -25.94
CA VAL A 91 4.29 -15.06 -26.15
C VAL A 91 3.68 -15.11 -27.54
N PHE A 92 4.50 -14.95 -28.57
CA PHE A 92 4.02 -14.82 -29.95
C PHE A 92 3.22 -16.05 -30.41
N SER A 93 3.76 -17.26 -30.23
CA SER A 93 3.10 -18.50 -30.69
C SER A 93 1.80 -18.81 -29.94
N ARG A 94 1.59 -18.26 -28.75
CA ARG A 94 0.40 -18.54 -27.92
C ARG A 94 -0.67 -17.46 -28.04
N HIS A 95 -0.24 -16.20 -28.06
CA HIS A 95 -1.11 -15.04 -27.88
C HIS A 95 -1.08 -14.08 -29.08
N GLY A 96 -0.16 -14.30 -30.03
CA GLY A 96 0.13 -13.36 -31.11
C GLY A 96 1.12 -12.27 -30.69
N ALA A 97 1.41 -11.37 -31.63
CA ALA A 97 2.34 -10.27 -31.40
C ALA A 97 1.69 -9.17 -30.54
N PRO A 98 2.28 -8.82 -29.38
CA PRO A 98 1.81 -7.66 -28.65
C PRO A 98 2.09 -6.37 -29.43
N THR A 99 1.31 -5.32 -29.16
CA THR A 99 1.52 -4.02 -29.84
C THR A 99 2.77 -3.32 -29.32
N TYR A 100 2.93 -3.28 -28.00
CA TYR A 100 4.07 -2.68 -27.32
C TYR A 100 4.71 -3.66 -26.35
N LEU A 101 6.01 -3.88 -26.50
CA LEU A 101 6.83 -4.59 -25.51
C LEU A 101 7.62 -3.57 -24.70
N ILE A 102 7.51 -3.63 -23.38
CA ILE A 102 8.17 -2.72 -22.44
C ILE A 102 9.21 -3.51 -21.66
N SER A 103 10.47 -3.09 -21.71
CA SER A 103 11.56 -3.67 -20.92
C SER A 103 12.34 -2.60 -20.16
N ASP A 104 13.19 -3.03 -19.23
CA ASP A 104 14.26 -2.17 -18.73
C ASP A 104 15.39 -2.00 -19.78
N ARG A 105 16.39 -1.20 -19.44
CA ARG A 105 17.60 -1.01 -20.28
C ARG A 105 18.64 -2.12 -20.05
N GLY A 106 18.22 -3.30 -19.60
CA GLY A 106 19.10 -4.44 -19.41
C GLY A 106 19.77 -4.86 -20.71
N THR A 107 21.03 -5.32 -20.62
CA THR A 107 21.82 -5.72 -21.79
C THR A 107 21.14 -6.75 -22.70
N PRO A 108 20.32 -7.72 -22.22
CA PRO A 108 19.62 -8.65 -23.10
C PRO A 108 18.60 -7.97 -24.00
N PHE A 109 17.91 -6.94 -23.50
CA PHE A 109 16.81 -6.29 -24.22
C PHE A 109 17.28 -5.17 -25.15
N VAL A 110 18.43 -4.54 -24.86
CA VAL A 110 19.04 -3.53 -25.74
C VAL A 110 19.77 -4.15 -26.95
N SER A 111 19.95 -5.47 -26.97
CA SER A 111 20.62 -6.17 -28.05
C SER A 111 19.91 -6.00 -29.40
N ARG A 112 20.69 -5.78 -30.47
CA ARG A 112 20.18 -5.73 -31.86
C ARG A 112 19.40 -6.98 -32.24
N LEU A 113 19.81 -8.15 -31.74
CA LEU A 113 19.11 -9.41 -32.02
C LEU A 113 17.69 -9.40 -31.44
N PHE A 114 17.53 -8.95 -30.20
CA PHE A 114 16.23 -8.90 -29.55
C PHE A 114 15.31 -7.88 -30.24
N GLU A 115 15.84 -6.67 -30.48
CA GLU A 115 15.13 -5.62 -31.21
C GLU A 115 14.68 -6.09 -32.62
N HIS A 116 15.56 -6.76 -33.35
CA HIS A 116 15.26 -7.26 -34.69
C HIS A 116 14.16 -8.33 -34.68
N VAL A 117 14.21 -9.28 -33.74
CA VAL A 117 13.17 -10.32 -33.62
C VAL A 117 11.82 -9.70 -33.27
N VAL A 118 11.78 -8.83 -32.26
CA VAL A 118 10.53 -8.21 -31.78
C VAL A 118 9.91 -7.32 -32.87
N SER A 119 10.72 -6.51 -33.57
CA SER A 119 10.25 -5.67 -34.67
C SER A 119 9.78 -6.46 -35.89
N THR A 120 10.47 -7.56 -36.24
CA THR A 120 10.08 -8.45 -37.35
C THR A 120 8.70 -9.08 -37.11
N LEU A 121 8.36 -9.34 -35.85
CA LEU A 121 7.07 -9.89 -35.45
C LEU A 121 5.97 -8.82 -35.32
N GLY A 122 6.27 -7.56 -35.63
CA GLY A 122 5.29 -6.46 -35.62
C GLY A 122 5.09 -5.81 -34.26
N THR A 123 5.97 -6.06 -33.28
CA THR A 123 5.90 -5.47 -31.95
C THR A 123 6.83 -4.26 -31.84
N VAL A 124 6.33 -3.16 -31.26
CA VAL A 124 7.15 -1.96 -31.00
C VAL A 124 7.79 -2.08 -29.62
N HIS A 125 9.11 -2.18 -29.59
CA HIS A 125 9.87 -2.29 -28.35
C HIS A 125 10.13 -0.91 -27.74
N ARG A 126 9.83 -0.75 -26.44
CA ARG A 126 9.95 0.49 -25.68
C ARG A 126 10.77 0.24 -24.41
N LEU A 127 11.87 0.97 -24.27
CA LEU A 127 12.73 0.89 -23.08
C LEU A 127 12.24 1.86 -22.01
N THR A 128 12.06 1.37 -20.78
CA THR A 128 11.69 2.20 -19.62
C THR A 128 12.83 3.17 -19.28
N THR A 129 12.47 4.41 -18.93
CA THR A 129 13.38 5.38 -18.31
C THR A 129 13.43 5.15 -16.79
N ALA A 130 14.50 5.61 -16.13
CA ALA A 130 14.73 5.41 -14.69
C ALA A 130 13.60 5.90 -13.76
N TYR A 131 12.64 6.67 -14.28
CA TYR A 131 11.50 7.23 -13.55
C TYR A 131 10.16 6.96 -14.25
N HIS A 132 9.99 5.80 -14.90
CA HIS A 132 8.72 5.48 -15.56
C HIS A 132 7.79 4.62 -14.68
N PRO A 133 6.54 5.04 -14.44
CA PRO A 133 5.51 4.27 -13.73
C PRO A 133 5.22 2.85 -14.27
N GLN A 134 5.69 2.55 -15.48
CA GLN A 134 5.51 1.28 -16.19
C GLN A 134 6.14 0.12 -15.42
N THR A 135 7.30 0.36 -14.79
CA THR A 135 8.02 -0.63 -13.98
C THR A 135 7.16 -1.16 -12.83
N ASN A 136 6.20 -0.38 -12.31
CA ASN A 136 5.37 -0.79 -11.17
C ASN A 136 4.53 -2.04 -11.44
N ALA A 137 4.03 -2.25 -12.67
CA ALA A 137 3.19 -3.41 -12.96
C ALA A 137 4.00 -4.71 -12.97
N THR A 138 5.11 -4.72 -13.71
CA THR A 138 6.03 -5.86 -13.78
C THR A 138 6.71 -6.10 -12.42
N GLU A 139 7.16 -5.04 -11.73
CA GLU A 139 7.78 -5.14 -10.40
C GLU A 139 6.82 -5.74 -9.36
N ARG A 140 5.56 -5.32 -9.35
CA ARG A 140 4.56 -5.87 -8.43
C ARG A 140 4.34 -7.36 -8.67
N VAL A 141 4.21 -7.77 -9.93
CA VAL A 141 4.10 -9.19 -10.28
C VAL A 141 5.35 -9.95 -9.86
N ASN A 142 6.54 -9.40 -10.11
CA ASN A 142 7.80 -10.03 -9.72
C ASN A 142 7.93 -10.16 -8.21
N ARG A 143 7.40 -9.20 -7.43
CA ARG A 143 7.33 -9.32 -5.96
C ARG A 143 6.41 -10.45 -5.53
N THR A 144 5.20 -10.55 -6.11
CA THR A 144 4.27 -11.64 -5.81
C THR A 144 4.85 -13.00 -6.19
N LEU A 145 5.49 -13.09 -7.36
CA LEU A 145 6.17 -14.29 -7.85
C LEU A 145 7.29 -14.73 -6.91
N LYS A 146 8.16 -13.80 -6.48
CA LYS A 146 9.22 -14.07 -5.49
C LYS A 146 8.67 -14.59 -4.17
N THR A 147 7.57 -14.00 -3.68
CA THR A 147 6.91 -14.45 -2.45
C THR A 147 6.33 -15.86 -2.60
N ALA A 148 5.65 -16.15 -3.72
CA ALA A 148 5.10 -17.47 -4.00
C ALA A 148 6.23 -18.51 -4.10
N ILE A 149 7.31 -18.23 -4.83
CA ILE A 149 8.47 -19.12 -4.93
C ILE A 149 9.04 -19.39 -3.53
N ARG A 150 9.23 -18.35 -2.70
CA ARG A 150 9.73 -18.53 -1.33
C ARG A 150 8.84 -19.44 -0.49
N ALA A 151 7.52 -19.33 -0.63
CA ALA A 151 6.58 -20.18 0.10
C ALA A 151 6.64 -21.65 -0.34
N TYR A 152 6.80 -21.92 -1.64
CA TYR A 152 6.83 -23.29 -2.18
C TYR A 152 8.17 -24.01 -1.96
N VAL A 153 9.26 -23.26 -1.98
CA VAL A 153 10.61 -23.83 -1.97
C VAL A 153 11.04 -24.30 -0.58
N GLY A 154 10.54 -23.66 0.49
CA GLY A 154 10.96 -23.96 1.86
C GLY A 154 12.49 -23.94 1.99
N ASP A 155 13.06 -24.97 2.59
CA ASP A 155 14.52 -25.09 2.77
C ASP A 155 15.28 -25.56 1.50
N LYS A 156 14.58 -26.01 0.46
CA LYS A 156 15.19 -26.62 -0.74
C LYS A 156 15.33 -25.63 -1.89
N HIS A 157 16.18 -24.63 -1.68
CA HIS A 157 16.39 -23.48 -2.57
C HIS A 157 16.77 -23.80 -4.03
N THR A 158 17.17 -25.02 -4.37
CA THR A 158 17.55 -25.44 -5.72
C THR A 158 16.41 -26.09 -6.52
N SER A 159 15.19 -26.11 -5.99
CA SER A 159 14.03 -26.80 -6.59
C SER A 159 12.93 -25.86 -7.11
N TRP A 160 13.20 -24.55 -7.14
CA TRP A 160 12.20 -23.54 -7.48
C TRP A 160 11.60 -23.69 -8.90
N ASP A 161 12.37 -24.18 -9.87
CA ASP A 161 11.92 -24.33 -11.25
C ASP A 161 10.78 -25.36 -11.41
N LYS A 162 10.75 -26.37 -10.53
CA LYS A 162 9.73 -27.43 -10.53
C LYS A 162 8.33 -26.94 -10.16
N PHE A 163 8.24 -25.86 -9.40
CA PHE A 163 6.98 -25.33 -8.87
C PHE A 163 6.39 -24.20 -9.72
N LEU A 164 7.12 -23.73 -10.75
CA LEU A 164 6.66 -22.64 -11.59
C LEU A 164 5.30 -22.90 -12.26
N PRO A 165 5.00 -24.09 -12.79
CA PRO A 165 3.68 -24.35 -13.38
C PRO A 165 2.53 -24.13 -12.39
N GLN A 166 2.68 -24.62 -11.16
CA GLN A 166 1.68 -24.49 -10.10
C GLN A 166 1.54 -23.04 -9.65
N ILE A 167 2.66 -22.33 -9.50
CA ILE A 167 2.66 -20.90 -9.13
C ILE A 167 2.01 -20.05 -10.23
N CYS A 168 2.36 -20.30 -11.50
CA CYS A 168 1.75 -19.61 -12.63
C CYS A 168 0.25 -19.87 -12.70
N PHE A 169 -0.17 -21.13 -12.51
CA PHE A 169 -1.57 -21.49 -12.45
C PHE A 169 -2.31 -20.70 -11.37
N ALA A 170 -1.80 -20.69 -10.14
CA ALA A 170 -2.39 -19.97 -9.02
C ALA A 170 -2.52 -18.46 -9.31
N LEU A 171 -1.48 -17.84 -9.87
CA LEU A 171 -1.47 -16.42 -10.21
C LEU A 171 -2.42 -16.08 -11.37
N ARG A 172 -2.64 -17.01 -12.31
CA ARG A 172 -3.58 -16.82 -13.43
C ARG A 172 -5.05 -16.99 -13.02
N THR A 173 -5.33 -17.72 -11.94
CA THR A 173 -6.70 -17.98 -11.46
C THR A 173 -7.11 -17.11 -10.27
N ALA A 174 -6.17 -16.52 -9.55
CA ALA A 174 -6.46 -15.66 -8.42
C ALA A 174 -6.98 -14.28 -8.89
N PRO A 175 -8.08 -13.75 -8.33
CA PRO A 175 -8.54 -12.40 -8.60
C PRO A 175 -7.46 -11.37 -8.26
N HIS A 176 -7.22 -10.42 -9.17
CA HIS A 176 -6.26 -9.36 -8.95
C HIS A 176 -6.95 -8.13 -8.32
N GLU A 177 -6.33 -7.52 -7.30
CA GLU A 177 -6.92 -6.41 -6.53
C GLU A 177 -7.34 -5.23 -7.42
N SER A 178 -6.54 -4.92 -8.46
CA SER A 178 -6.81 -3.78 -9.35
C SER A 178 -7.98 -3.98 -10.31
N THR A 179 -8.28 -5.23 -10.69
CA THR A 179 -9.33 -5.55 -11.69
C THR A 179 -10.57 -6.17 -11.04
N GLY A 180 -10.44 -6.74 -9.84
CA GLY A 180 -11.48 -7.56 -9.20
C GLY A 180 -11.70 -8.91 -9.88
N LEU A 181 -11.02 -9.17 -11.00
CA LEU A 181 -11.18 -10.37 -11.83
C LEU A 181 -9.87 -11.15 -11.92
N SER A 182 -9.96 -12.45 -12.16
CA SER A 182 -8.81 -13.32 -12.40
C SER A 182 -8.20 -13.05 -13.78
N PRO A 183 -6.88 -13.21 -13.96
CA PRO A 183 -6.27 -13.09 -15.28
C PRO A 183 -6.85 -14.05 -16.33
N SER A 184 -7.28 -15.24 -15.92
CA SER A 184 -7.97 -16.20 -16.79
C SER A 184 -9.31 -15.68 -17.28
N MET A 185 -10.12 -15.07 -16.38
CA MET A 185 -11.38 -14.44 -16.77
C MET A 185 -11.13 -13.27 -17.72
N MET A 186 -10.11 -12.44 -17.45
CA MET A 186 -9.77 -11.30 -18.29
C MET A 186 -9.25 -11.68 -19.69
N LEU A 187 -8.49 -12.78 -19.79
CA LEU A 187 -7.90 -13.21 -21.06
C LEU A 187 -8.85 -14.09 -21.88
N TYR A 188 -9.51 -15.06 -21.24
CA TYR A 188 -10.33 -16.06 -21.94
C TYR A 188 -11.84 -15.83 -21.82
N GLY A 189 -12.28 -14.86 -21.01
CA GLY A 189 -13.70 -14.68 -20.69
C GLY A 189 -14.29 -15.82 -19.85
N ARG A 190 -13.44 -16.67 -19.25
CA ARG A 190 -13.86 -17.79 -18.39
C ARG A 190 -12.84 -18.08 -17.30
N ASP A 191 -13.32 -18.52 -16.16
CA ASP A 191 -12.45 -19.06 -15.12
C ASP A 191 -11.90 -20.44 -15.53
N ILE A 192 -10.65 -20.69 -15.15
CA ILE A 192 -10.07 -22.04 -15.26
C ILE A 192 -10.63 -22.86 -14.07
N LEU A 193 -11.37 -23.91 -14.40
CA LEU A 193 -11.97 -24.78 -13.40
C LEU A 193 -10.91 -25.67 -12.73
N TYR A 194 -11.12 -25.91 -11.44
CA TYR A 194 -10.34 -26.84 -10.64
C TYR A 194 -11.28 -27.88 -10.03
N PRO A 195 -10.78 -29.07 -9.66
CA PRO A 195 -11.60 -30.12 -9.07
C PRO A 195 -12.44 -29.58 -7.90
N GLU A 196 -13.70 -30.01 -7.83
CA GLU A 196 -14.69 -29.47 -6.88
C GLU A 196 -14.27 -29.68 -5.41
N THR A 197 -13.53 -30.74 -5.14
CA THR A 197 -12.91 -31.01 -3.83
C THR A 197 -11.91 -29.94 -3.41
N LEU A 198 -11.11 -29.43 -4.36
CA LEU A 198 -10.16 -28.35 -4.12
C LEU A 198 -10.89 -27.00 -3.96
N ARG A 199 -12.02 -26.78 -4.66
CA ARG A 199 -12.94 -25.65 -4.43
C ARG A 199 -13.46 -25.60 -3.00
N ALA A 200 -14.00 -26.72 -2.53
CA ALA A 200 -14.53 -26.82 -1.18
C ALA A 200 -13.43 -26.55 -0.14
N SER A 201 -12.28 -27.20 -0.25
CA SER A 201 -11.17 -27.05 0.69
C SER A 201 -10.61 -25.61 0.73
N LEU A 202 -10.46 -24.94 -0.42
CA LEU A 202 -10.03 -23.54 -0.46
C LEU A 202 -11.06 -22.60 0.16
N LYS A 203 -12.35 -22.85 -0.09
CA LYS A 203 -13.43 -22.06 0.51
C LYS A 203 -13.42 -22.19 2.04
N GLU A 204 -13.31 -23.41 2.55
CA GLU A 204 -13.19 -23.68 3.98
C GLU A 204 -11.96 -23.01 4.60
N ALA A 205 -10.80 -23.10 3.94
CA ALA A 205 -9.58 -22.44 4.39
C ALA A 205 -9.73 -20.91 4.43
N HIS A 206 -10.36 -20.31 3.41
CA HIS A 206 -10.65 -18.88 3.40
C HIS A 206 -11.64 -18.46 4.47
N ASP A 207 -12.68 -19.25 4.72
CA ASP A 207 -13.68 -18.97 5.76
C ASP A 207 -13.03 -19.07 7.15
N HIS A 208 -12.17 -20.06 7.38
CA HIS A 208 -11.39 -20.19 8.60
C HIS A 208 -10.43 -19.00 8.79
N ALA A 209 -9.71 -18.61 7.73
CA ALA A 209 -8.81 -17.46 7.77
C ALA A 209 -9.55 -16.15 8.08
N ARG A 210 -10.73 -15.94 7.47
CA ARG A 210 -11.58 -14.78 7.77
C ARG A 210 -12.03 -14.78 9.23
N ALA A 211 -12.51 -15.91 9.75
CA ALA A 211 -12.90 -16.03 11.15
C ALA A 211 -11.72 -15.76 12.13
N ALA A 212 -10.53 -16.27 11.82
CA ALA A 212 -9.34 -16.03 12.63
C ALA A 212 -8.90 -14.55 12.62
N LEU A 213 -8.95 -13.89 11.46
CA LEU A 213 -8.68 -12.47 11.33
C LEU A 213 -9.70 -11.63 12.10
N ASP A 214 -10.99 -11.94 11.99
CA ASP A 214 -12.06 -11.26 12.74
C ASP A 214 -11.87 -11.42 14.24
N HIS A 215 -11.53 -12.63 14.71
CA HIS A 215 -11.25 -12.87 16.12
C HIS A 215 -10.03 -12.08 16.60
N SER A 216 -8.95 -12.04 15.82
CA SER A 216 -7.76 -11.24 16.10
C SER A 216 -8.07 -9.74 16.17
N HIS A 217 -8.82 -9.21 15.20
CA HIS A 217 -9.26 -7.83 15.19
C HIS A 217 -10.17 -7.48 16.37
N ASN A 218 -11.12 -8.35 16.71
CA ASN A 218 -11.99 -8.17 17.88
C ASN A 218 -11.21 -8.21 19.19
N ARG A 219 -10.22 -9.10 19.32
CA ARG A 219 -9.33 -9.15 20.49
C ARG A 219 -8.49 -7.89 20.61
N GLN A 220 -7.92 -7.42 19.50
CA GLN A 220 -7.16 -6.17 19.46
C GLN A 220 -8.03 -4.96 19.83
N LYS A 221 -9.26 -4.89 19.28
CA LYS A 221 -10.25 -3.87 19.63
C LYS A 221 -10.60 -3.92 21.12
N HIS A 222 -10.90 -5.11 21.66
CA HIS A 222 -11.24 -5.28 23.07
C HIS A 222 -10.13 -4.75 24.00
N TYR A 223 -8.87 -5.14 23.79
CA TYR A 223 -7.76 -4.64 24.60
C TYR A 223 -7.48 -3.15 24.40
N TYR A 224 -7.68 -2.63 23.18
CA TYR A 224 -7.58 -1.19 22.92
C TYR A 224 -8.66 -0.41 23.68
N ASP A 225 -9.90 -0.89 23.64
CA ASP A 225 -11.07 -0.25 24.27
C ASP A 225 -11.02 -0.32 25.80
N LEU A 226 -10.48 -1.40 26.39
CA LEU A 226 -10.28 -1.53 27.86
C LEU A 226 -9.45 -0.37 28.46
N ARG A 227 -8.59 0.27 27.66
CA ARG A 227 -7.73 1.39 28.09
C ARG A 227 -8.27 2.76 27.67
N ARG A 228 -9.52 2.84 27.20
CA ARG A 228 -10.13 4.06 26.69
C ARG A 228 -11.45 4.33 27.39
N ARG A 229 -11.86 5.59 27.39
CA ARG A 229 -13.20 6.02 27.80
C ARG A 229 -13.94 6.53 26.57
N GLN A 230 -15.21 6.19 26.45
CA GLN A 230 -16.05 6.76 25.41
C GLN A 230 -16.27 8.24 25.72
N ALA A 231 -15.98 9.10 24.74
CA ALA A 231 -16.21 10.53 24.83
C ALA A 231 -17.00 10.98 23.59
N THR A 232 -18.05 11.76 23.78
CA THR A 232 -18.89 12.26 22.69
C THR A 232 -19.21 13.72 22.96
N PHE A 233 -19.18 14.53 21.90
CA PHE A 233 -19.50 15.96 21.97
C PHE A 233 -20.67 16.28 21.03
N ALA A 234 -21.56 17.15 21.47
CA ALA A 234 -22.65 17.68 20.67
C ALA A 234 -22.18 18.93 19.89
N VAL A 235 -22.87 19.24 18.79
CA VAL A 235 -22.66 20.51 18.09
C VAL A 235 -23.06 21.64 19.04
N GLY A 236 -22.16 22.61 19.18
CA GLY A 236 -22.30 23.74 20.10
C GLY A 236 -21.53 23.61 21.41
N ASP A 237 -21.04 22.42 21.77
CA ASP A 237 -20.24 22.20 22.98
C ASP A 237 -18.91 22.97 22.92
N LEU A 238 -18.46 23.45 24.08
CA LEU A 238 -17.16 24.07 24.24
C LEU A 238 -16.12 23.00 24.60
N VAL A 239 -15.04 22.97 23.83
CA VAL A 239 -13.94 22.02 24.00
C VAL A 239 -12.59 22.72 23.97
N ARG A 240 -11.61 22.14 24.65
CA ARG A 240 -10.18 22.46 24.50
C ARG A 240 -9.47 21.31 23.81
N VAL A 241 -8.50 21.65 22.96
CA VAL A 241 -7.75 20.69 22.16
C VAL A 241 -6.36 20.53 22.73
N LYS A 242 -5.87 19.29 22.88
CA LYS A 242 -4.50 19.03 23.31
C LYS A 242 -3.50 19.60 22.31
N SER A 243 -2.62 20.47 22.77
CA SER A 243 -1.61 21.12 21.94
C SER A 243 -0.36 20.24 21.84
N HIS A 244 0.33 20.31 20.70
CA HIS A 244 1.64 19.69 20.49
C HIS A 244 2.66 20.73 20.01
N PRO A 245 2.96 21.74 20.83
CA PRO A 245 3.92 22.78 20.47
C PRO A 245 5.34 22.18 20.38
N ARG A 246 6.13 22.68 19.43
CA ARG A 246 7.56 22.35 19.29
C ARG A 246 8.38 23.45 19.95
N SER A 247 9.45 23.07 20.67
CA SER A 247 10.39 24.05 21.23
C SER A 247 11.09 24.79 20.09
N ASP A 248 11.28 26.10 20.27
CA ASP A 248 12.00 26.96 19.35
C ASP A 248 13.02 27.80 20.14
N ALA A 249 14.31 27.52 19.90
CA ALA A 249 15.41 28.18 20.57
C ALA A 249 15.59 29.65 20.11
N GLN A 250 15.19 29.99 18.89
CA GLN A 250 15.33 31.37 18.38
C GLN A 250 14.32 32.31 19.03
N SER A 251 13.12 31.81 19.35
CA SER A 251 12.08 32.58 20.03
C SER A 251 12.09 32.40 21.56
N ASN A 252 13.12 31.77 22.13
CA ASN A 252 13.19 31.38 23.55
C ASN A 252 11.95 30.62 24.05
N PHE A 253 11.32 29.82 23.19
CA PHE A 253 10.08 29.09 23.50
C PHE A 253 10.37 27.61 23.77
N THR A 254 9.96 27.11 24.93
CA THR A 254 10.13 25.71 25.30
C THR A 254 8.78 25.01 25.38
N ALA A 255 8.62 23.91 24.64
CA ALA A 255 7.39 23.10 24.64
C ALA A 255 7.04 22.54 26.02
N LYS A 256 8.02 22.36 26.92
CA LYS A 256 7.78 21.93 28.32
C LYS A 256 7.04 22.97 29.16
N LEU A 257 7.14 24.25 28.81
CA LEU A 257 6.48 25.37 29.51
C LEU A 257 5.24 25.87 28.77
N ALA A 258 4.98 25.35 27.56
CA ALA A 258 3.85 25.75 26.75
C ALA A 258 2.54 25.21 27.32
N PRO A 259 1.41 25.94 27.17
CA PRO A 259 0.10 25.42 27.54
C PRO A 259 -0.19 24.09 26.82
N LEU A 260 -0.55 23.06 27.58
CA LEU A 260 -0.84 21.70 27.10
C LEU A 260 -2.12 21.61 26.24
N PHE A 261 -2.95 22.66 26.26
CA PHE A 261 -4.20 22.72 25.53
C PHE A 261 -4.38 24.11 24.91
N THR A 262 -5.08 24.13 23.76
CA THR A 262 -5.50 25.33 23.03
C THR A 262 -7.03 25.40 23.05
N GLY A 263 -7.57 26.61 23.15
CA GLY A 263 -9.01 26.87 23.22
C GLY A 263 -9.33 27.94 24.25
N PRO A 264 -10.62 28.22 24.50
CA PRO A 264 -11.79 27.41 24.13
C PRO A 264 -12.18 27.46 22.65
N LEU A 265 -12.64 26.33 22.12
CA LEU A 265 -13.17 26.16 20.76
C LEU A 265 -14.58 25.58 20.82
N ARG A 266 -15.39 25.84 19.80
CA ARG A 266 -16.76 25.31 19.70
C ARG A 266 -16.82 24.16 18.72
N VAL A 267 -17.56 23.10 19.05
CA VAL A 267 -17.87 22.04 18.09
C VAL A 267 -18.84 22.58 17.05
N SER A 268 -18.38 22.75 15.81
CA SER A 268 -19.20 23.24 14.71
C SER A 268 -19.91 22.10 13.99
N GLN A 269 -19.29 20.92 13.89
CA GLN A 269 -19.87 19.76 13.21
C GLN A 269 -19.33 18.43 13.76
N LYS A 270 -20.20 17.44 13.90
CA LYS A 270 -19.82 16.05 14.14
C LYS A 270 -19.67 15.33 12.79
N LEU A 271 -18.46 14.91 12.44
CA LEU A 271 -18.16 14.26 11.15
C LEU A 271 -18.21 12.73 11.24
N GLY A 272 -18.12 12.17 12.46
CA GLY A 272 -18.25 10.75 12.74
C GLY A 272 -18.24 10.49 14.24
N GLU A 273 -18.05 9.23 14.67
CA GLU A 273 -17.99 8.90 16.09
C GLU A 273 -16.76 9.50 16.78
N VAL A 274 -15.64 9.58 16.05
CA VAL A 274 -14.32 9.96 16.61
C VAL A 274 -13.77 11.27 16.06
N ASN A 275 -14.38 11.89 15.05
CA ASN A 275 -13.86 13.11 14.40
C ASN A 275 -14.87 14.25 14.46
N TYR A 276 -14.41 15.43 14.90
CA TYR A 276 -15.21 16.63 15.10
C TYR A 276 -14.54 17.83 14.43
N ARG A 277 -15.32 18.68 13.79
CA ARG A 277 -14.87 19.98 13.27
C ARG A 277 -15.10 21.05 14.31
N LEU A 278 -14.10 21.91 14.52
CA LEU A 278 -14.13 22.94 15.54
C LEU A 278 -14.02 24.34 14.93
N SER A 279 -14.56 25.35 15.60
CA SER A 279 -14.42 26.75 15.23
C SER A 279 -13.95 27.60 16.42
N ASN A 280 -13.21 28.66 16.12
CA ASN A 280 -12.84 29.67 17.13
C ASN A 280 -14.09 30.42 17.62
N LEU A 281 -14.13 30.74 18.91
CA LEU A 281 -15.26 31.45 19.51
C LEU A 281 -15.31 32.92 19.11
N ASP A 282 -14.16 33.59 19.09
CA ASP A 282 -14.10 35.03 18.88
C ASP A 282 -14.28 35.42 17.42
N THR A 283 -13.71 34.61 16.51
CA THR A 283 -13.68 34.92 15.07
C THR A 283 -14.66 34.09 14.25
N GLY A 284 -15.22 33.01 14.81
CA GLY A 284 -16.05 32.05 14.08
C GLY A 284 -15.31 31.25 13.01
N THR A 285 -14.00 31.47 12.83
CA THR A 285 -13.20 30.81 11.80
C THR A 285 -13.03 29.31 12.08
N ASP A 286 -13.01 28.51 11.02
CA ASP A 286 -12.76 27.07 11.10
C ASP A 286 -11.37 26.79 11.68
N ALA A 287 -11.32 26.04 12.78
CA ALA A 287 -10.08 25.59 13.41
C ALA A 287 -9.62 24.22 12.87
N GLY A 288 -10.46 23.56 12.06
CA GLY A 288 -10.15 22.28 11.42
C GLY A 288 -10.80 21.07 12.11
N VAL A 289 -10.37 19.88 11.68
CA VAL A 289 -10.91 18.59 12.14
C VAL A 289 -9.96 17.95 13.17
N PHE A 290 -10.53 17.55 14.30
CA PHE A 290 -9.80 16.97 15.42
C PHE A 290 -10.40 15.63 15.83
N HIS A 291 -9.52 14.70 16.20
CA HIS A 291 -9.89 13.40 16.74
C HIS A 291 -10.27 13.52 18.22
N VAL A 292 -11.28 12.78 18.66
CA VAL A 292 -11.89 12.84 20.00
C VAL A 292 -10.90 12.65 21.15
N VAL A 293 -9.85 11.85 20.93
CA VAL A 293 -8.74 11.61 21.89
C VAL A 293 -8.02 12.91 22.28
N ASN A 294 -8.03 13.92 21.41
CA ASN A 294 -7.37 15.21 21.66
C ASN A 294 -8.33 16.26 22.23
N LEU A 295 -9.60 15.93 22.45
CA LEU A 295 -10.63 16.87 22.92
C LEU A 295 -10.92 16.66 24.40
N GLN A 296 -11.14 17.75 25.12
CA GLN A 296 -11.68 17.75 26.47
C GLN A 296 -12.77 18.82 26.61
N PRO A 297 -13.82 18.58 27.42
CA PRO A 297 -14.81 19.61 27.74
C PRO A 297 -14.13 20.86 28.31
N PHE A 298 -14.62 22.03 27.91
CA PHE A 298 -14.24 23.32 28.48
C PHE A 298 -15.43 23.87 29.28
N HIS A 299 -15.22 24.18 30.56
CA HIS A 299 -16.27 24.65 31.46
C HIS A 299 -16.11 26.16 31.71
N THR A 300 -17.21 26.91 31.57
CA THR A 300 -17.30 28.32 31.95
C THR A 300 -17.93 28.48 33.33
N TRP A 301 -17.79 29.64 33.96
CA TRP A 301 -18.36 29.92 35.29
C TRP A 301 -19.88 29.63 35.35
N ASP A 302 -20.63 30.04 34.33
CA ASP A 302 -22.09 29.80 34.20
C ASP A 302 -22.47 28.33 34.00
N SER A 303 -21.51 27.46 33.65
CA SER A 303 -21.74 26.02 33.47
C SER A 303 -21.91 25.27 34.80
N SER A 304 -21.52 25.89 35.92
CA SER A 304 -21.50 25.25 37.25
C SER A 304 -22.79 25.43 38.04
N SER A 305 -23.63 26.41 37.68
CA SER A 305 -24.88 26.76 38.36
C SER A 305 -26.07 25.87 37.97
N SER A 306 -25.98 25.12 36.87
CA SER A 306 -27.09 24.33 36.31
C SER A 306 -27.11 22.86 36.73
N ASN A 307 -26.14 22.37 37.51
CA ASN A 307 -25.96 20.93 37.76
C ASN A 307 -26.29 20.44 39.20
N ARG A 308 -27.15 21.15 39.95
CA ARG A 308 -27.62 20.70 41.28
C ARG A 308 -28.76 19.66 41.27
N GLN A 309 -29.19 19.17 40.11
CA GLN A 309 -30.23 18.14 40.04
C GLN A 309 -29.86 17.04 39.04
N ARG A 310 -29.05 16.07 39.49
CA ARG A 310 -29.17 14.68 39.01
C ARG A 310 -29.01 13.75 40.22
N PRO A 311 -29.99 12.87 40.51
CA PRO A 311 -29.85 11.91 41.60
C PRO A 311 -28.75 10.93 41.24
N CYS A 312 -27.76 10.82 42.12
CA CYS A 312 -26.76 9.76 42.09
C CYS A 312 -27.48 8.42 42.31
N ALA A 313 -27.66 7.64 41.25
CA ALA A 313 -28.14 6.27 41.37
C ALA A 313 -27.12 5.50 42.23
N ARG A 314 -27.58 5.06 43.40
CA ARG A 314 -26.84 4.21 44.34
C ARG A 314 -26.30 2.98 43.61
N LEU A 315 -24.99 2.94 43.38
CA LEU A 315 -24.27 1.68 43.24
C LEU A 315 -24.22 1.02 44.62
N LEU A 316 -24.88 -0.13 44.74
CA LEU A 316 -24.76 -1.01 45.89
C LEU A 316 -23.30 -1.47 46.06
N PRO A 317 -22.79 -1.60 47.29
CA PRO A 317 -21.46 -2.14 47.55
C PRO A 317 -21.49 -3.68 47.49
N CYS A 318 -20.94 -4.27 46.44
CA CYS A 318 -20.49 -5.67 46.50
C CYS A 318 -19.07 -5.69 47.08
N ILE A 319 -18.98 -5.62 48.40
CA ILE A 319 -17.81 -6.08 49.16
C ILE A 319 -18.24 -7.39 49.81
N SER A 320 -17.76 -8.52 49.31
CA SER A 320 -17.73 -9.76 50.09
C SER A 320 -16.28 -9.98 50.54
N PRO A 321 -16.02 -10.16 51.84
CA PRO A 321 -14.71 -10.50 52.35
C PRO A 321 -14.49 -12.01 52.24
N VAL A 322 -13.37 -12.45 51.67
CA VAL A 322 -12.87 -13.81 51.89
C VAL A 322 -11.39 -13.70 52.20
N PHE A 323 -11.07 -13.67 53.48
CA PHE A 323 -9.79 -14.09 54.03
C PHE A 323 -10.09 -14.77 55.36
N SER A 324 -9.83 -16.08 55.46
CA SER A 324 -9.00 -16.67 56.54
C SER A 324 -9.06 -18.19 56.61
N TYR A 325 -7.87 -18.78 56.43
CA TYR A 325 -7.24 -19.90 57.16
C TYR A 325 -7.76 -21.35 57.10
N CYS A 326 -6.84 -22.24 56.68
CA CYS A 326 -6.31 -23.44 57.38
C CYS A 326 -5.28 -24.10 56.41
N TYR A 327 -3.96 -24.07 56.66
CA TYR A 327 -3.18 -25.07 57.42
C TYR A 327 -3.68 -26.51 57.25
N GLU A 328 -3.14 -27.21 56.24
CA GLU A 328 -2.25 -28.39 56.32
C GLU A 328 -1.70 -28.70 54.92
#